data_AF-A0A0C9V308-F1
#
_entry.id   AF-A0A0C9V308-F1
#
_cell.length_a   1.000
_cell.length_b   1.000
_cell.length_c   1.000
_cell.angle_alpha   90.00
_cell.angle_beta   90.00
_cell.angle_gamma   90.00
#
_symmetry.space_group_name_H-M   'P 1'
#
loop_
_entity.id
_entity.type
_entity.pdbx_description
1 polymer ?
#
loop_
_entity_poly.entity_id
_entity_poly.type
_entity_poly.pdbx_seq_one_letter_code
_entity_poly.pdbx_strand_id
1 'polypeptide(L)'
;IVSEHWFKSAPLSRNFANRVVQIQLCTDSHDQGWATDKAQGSWTWFDIVVLPNANTDVPKRTKDGREMAWRSHANQLGQDTRSELLTCLEVGNVIAVRASARFQGWTNYTEKGYVIARVLSEDLFTPQNWTLTSDKVPKLSQEIQDGAYTFAASTGCLVQATDATLQSKIWFTTPALTSESINQLEAVQLFTRSRFQRRDGEPVGASIAPGDSFSWFDIIILEKPTDTLLVWLSHTNLVNDFGADAAPGKLFDENLINEDEEQRHAAGILGQIKSALQPGNAVAVRVCAQFEGWENYAESGHLVIRISNKSE
;
A
#
# COMPACT_ATOMS: atom_id res chain seq x y z
N ILE A 1 22.03 -13.20 -29.62
CA ILE A 1 21.42 -12.07 -28.90
C ILE A 1 22.45 -11.60 -27.90
N VAL A 2 22.78 -10.33 -27.93
CA VAL A 2 23.62 -9.66 -26.93
C VAL A 2 22.72 -8.70 -26.19
N SER A 3 22.86 -8.66 -24.86
CA SER A 3 22.04 -7.84 -23.99
C SER A 3 22.89 -7.31 -22.85
N GLU A 4 22.73 -6.03 -22.52
CA GLU A 4 23.51 -5.35 -21.47
C GLU A 4 22.58 -4.53 -20.57
N HIS A 5 22.86 -4.53 -19.26
CA HIS A 5 22.14 -3.67 -18.32
C HIS A 5 22.52 -2.21 -18.56
N TRP A 6 21.50 -1.40 -18.83
CA TRP A 6 21.69 0.03 -19.04
C TRP A 6 21.61 0.80 -17.73
N PHE A 7 20.57 0.56 -16.93
CA PHE A 7 20.43 1.16 -15.60
C PHE A 7 19.55 0.31 -14.68
N LYS A 8 19.61 0.61 -13.39
CA LYS A 8 18.91 -0.10 -12.33
C LYS A 8 18.30 0.88 -11.32
N SER A 9 17.16 0.52 -10.74
CA SER A 9 16.61 1.21 -9.58
C SER A 9 17.45 0.93 -8.33
N ALA A 10 17.23 1.70 -7.27
CA ALA A 10 17.56 1.24 -5.92
C ALA A 10 16.73 -0.02 -5.57
N PRO A 11 17.13 -0.79 -4.54
CA PRO A 11 16.28 -1.84 -4.00
C PRO A 11 14.87 -1.34 -3.72
N LEU A 12 13.87 -2.08 -4.18
CA LEU A 12 12.47 -1.72 -4.03
C LEU A 12 12.12 -1.68 -2.55
N SER A 13 11.59 -0.54 -2.11
CA SER A 13 11.03 -0.42 -0.78
C SER A 13 9.74 -1.23 -0.68
N ARG A 14 9.36 -1.56 0.55
CA ARG A 14 8.07 -2.19 0.86
C ARG A 14 6.91 -1.37 0.33
N ASN A 15 6.94 -0.05 0.53
CA ASN A 15 5.93 0.86 0.04
C ASN A 15 5.77 0.77 -1.49
N PHE A 16 6.89 0.76 -2.23
CA PHE A 16 6.84 0.65 -3.69
C PHE A 16 6.31 -0.71 -4.14
N ALA A 17 6.89 -1.80 -3.64
CA ALA A 17 6.58 -3.16 -4.10
C ALA A 17 5.09 -3.52 -3.91
N ASN A 18 4.46 -3.01 -2.84
CA ASN A 18 3.07 -3.32 -2.51
C ASN A 18 2.03 -2.39 -3.16
N ARG A 19 2.45 -1.21 -3.65
CA ARG A 19 1.52 -0.16 -4.11
C ARG A 19 1.70 0.20 -5.58
N VAL A 20 2.71 -0.36 -6.25
CA VAL A 20 2.91 -0.11 -7.67
C VAL A 20 1.83 -0.80 -8.52
N VAL A 21 0.99 0.00 -9.19
CA VAL A 21 -0.01 -0.48 -10.18
C VAL A 21 0.50 -0.44 -11.60
N GLN A 22 1.55 0.34 -11.85
CA GLN A 22 2.03 0.58 -13.20
C GLN A 22 3.51 0.88 -13.19
N ILE A 23 4.20 0.27 -14.15
CA ILE A 23 5.58 0.58 -14.49
C ILE A 23 5.59 0.89 -15.99
N GLN A 24 6.20 2.01 -16.35
CA GLN A 24 6.38 2.42 -17.74
C GLN A 24 7.83 2.81 -17.96
N LEU A 25 8.48 2.13 -18.92
CA LEU A 25 9.81 2.49 -19.39
C LEU A 25 9.68 3.52 -20.54
N CYS A 26 10.35 4.64 -20.39
CA CYS A 26 10.50 5.66 -21.43
C CYS A 26 11.97 5.71 -21.87
N THR A 27 12.23 5.65 -23.18
CA THR A 27 13.58 5.70 -23.74
C THR A 27 13.67 6.70 -24.88
N ASP A 28 14.83 7.33 -24.97
CA ASP A 28 15.34 8.05 -26.13
C ASP A 28 16.50 7.22 -26.68
N SER A 29 16.26 6.59 -27.82
CA SER A 29 17.14 5.57 -28.40
C SER A 29 16.92 5.44 -29.89
N HIS A 30 17.93 4.90 -30.58
CA HIS A 30 17.82 4.56 -31.98
C HIS A 30 18.57 3.25 -32.28
N ASP A 31 18.22 2.61 -33.39
CA ASP A 31 19.01 1.49 -33.91
C ASP A 31 20.16 2.00 -34.80
N GLN A 32 20.91 1.10 -35.44
CA GLN A 32 22.03 1.45 -36.32
C GLN A 32 21.64 2.29 -37.56
N GLY A 33 20.37 2.65 -37.75
CA GLY A 33 19.89 3.58 -38.77
C GLY A 33 19.70 2.97 -40.16
N TRP A 34 20.42 1.89 -40.50
CA TRP A 34 20.25 1.15 -41.75
C TRP A 34 19.71 -0.26 -41.51
N ALA A 35 18.67 -0.64 -42.26
CA ALA A 35 18.11 -1.98 -42.28
C ALA A 35 17.80 -2.38 -43.73
N THR A 36 18.26 -3.56 -44.15
CA THR A 36 18.07 -4.09 -45.51
C THR A 36 16.60 -4.28 -45.86
N ASP A 37 15.79 -4.71 -44.88
CA ASP A 37 14.34 -4.91 -45.02
C ASP A 37 13.62 -4.35 -43.79
N LYS A 38 13.05 -3.15 -43.95
CA LYS A 38 12.30 -2.47 -42.88
C LYS A 38 10.99 -3.17 -42.52
N ALA A 39 10.45 -4.01 -43.42
CA ALA A 39 9.19 -4.72 -43.19
C ALA A 39 9.31 -5.83 -42.12
N GLN A 40 10.54 -6.27 -41.83
CA GLN A 40 10.81 -7.30 -40.81
C GLN A 40 10.88 -6.75 -39.37
N GLY A 41 10.67 -5.44 -39.19
CA GLY A 41 10.70 -4.80 -37.88
C GLY A 41 12.12 -4.54 -37.36
N SER A 42 12.19 -4.13 -36.09
CA SER A 42 13.47 -3.84 -35.42
C SER A 42 14.00 -5.06 -34.67
N TRP A 43 15.32 -5.25 -34.71
CA TRP A 43 16.03 -6.30 -33.99
C TRP A 43 16.80 -5.80 -32.77
N THR A 44 16.47 -4.58 -32.33
CA THR A 44 16.87 -4.01 -31.05
C THR A 44 15.63 -3.75 -30.20
N TRP A 45 15.74 -4.01 -28.90
CA TRP A 45 14.64 -3.83 -27.96
C TRP A 45 15.15 -3.57 -26.54
N PHE A 46 14.22 -3.21 -25.66
CA PHE A 46 14.46 -3.08 -24.22
C PHE A 46 13.67 -4.13 -23.45
N ASP A 47 14.30 -4.69 -22.42
CA ASP A 47 13.65 -5.54 -21.43
C ASP A 47 13.62 -4.82 -20.08
N ILE A 48 12.52 -4.95 -19.35
CA ILE A 48 12.46 -4.68 -17.91
C ILE A 48 12.75 -6.00 -17.20
N VAL A 49 13.72 -5.98 -16.30
CA VAL A 49 14.26 -7.18 -15.66
C VAL A 49 14.18 -7.01 -14.15
N VAL A 50 13.77 -8.06 -13.44
CA VAL A 50 13.77 -8.07 -11.98
C VAL A 50 15.02 -8.81 -11.51
N LEU A 51 15.85 -8.12 -10.75
CA LEU A 51 17.02 -8.66 -10.08
C LEU A 51 16.68 -8.95 -8.61
N PRO A 52 17.25 -9.99 -7.98
CA PRO A 52 16.91 -10.32 -6.60
C PRO A 52 17.44 -9.28 -5.59
N ASN A 53 18.51 -8.56 -5.92
CA ASN A 53 19.07 -7.46 -5.13
C ASN A 53 20.03 -6.59 -5.96
N ALA A 54 20.53 -5.51 -5.38
CA ALA A 54 21.43 -4.56 -6.06
C ALA A 54 22.83 -5.10 -6.39
N ASN A 55 23.26 -6.20 -5.76
CA ASN A 55 24.64 -6.71 -5.87
C ASN A 55 24.81 -7.76 -6.98
N THR A 56 23.79 -7.98 -7.81
CA THR A 56 23.85 -8.95 -8.89
C THR A 56 23.30 -8.40 -10.18
N ASP A 57 23.76 -9.00 -11.28
CA ASP A 57 23.31 -8.78 -12.65
C ASP A 57 22.62 -10.02 -13.20
N VAL A 58 22.45 -11.04 -12.36
CA VAL A 58 21.71 -12.25 -12.72
C VAL A 58 20.23 -12.02 -12.45
N PRO A 59 19.37 -12.09 -13.46
CA PRO A 59 17.93 -11.92 -13.26
C PRO A 59 17.35 -12.99 -12.36
N LYS A 60 16.34 -12.60 -11.57
CA LYS A 60 15.52 -13.53 -10.80
C LYS A 60 14.81 -14.48 -11.77
N ARG A 61 14.55 -15.70 -11.31
CA ARG A 61 13.80 -16.71 -12.06
C ARG A 61 12.51 -17.06 -11.36
N THR A 62 11.45 -17.29 -12.13
CA THR A 62 10.19 -17.86 -11.64
C THR A 62 10.38 -19.33 -11.23
N LYS A 63 9.40 -19.93 -10.55
CA LYS A 63 9.48 -21.34 -10.09
C LYS A 63 9.65 -22.34 -11.25
N ASP A 64 9.15 -22.03 -12.44
CA ASP A 64 9.33 -22.80 -13.68
C ASP A 64 10.68 -22.52 -14.38
N GLY A 65 11.57 -21.73 -13.76
CA GLY A 65 12.92 -21.46 -14.26
C GLY A 65 13.01 -20.37 -15.33
N ARG A 66 11.88 -19.71 -15.65
CA ARG A 66 11.82 -18.61 -16.60
C ARG A 66 12.50 -17.37 -16.04
N GLU A 67 13.23 -16.66 -16.88
CA GLU A 67 13.82 -15.37 -16.49
C GLU A 67 12.72 -14.34 -16.25
N MET A 68 12.77 -13.61 -15.15
CA MET A 68 11.87 -12.50 -14.86
C MET A 68 12.31 -11.26 -15.64
N ALA A 69 12.19 -11.36 -16.96
CA ALA A 69 12.52 -10.35 -17.93
C ALA A 69 11.37 -10.22 -18.92
N TRP A 70 10.82 -9.02 -19.04
CA TRP A 70 9.71 -8.70 -19.91
C TRP A 70 10.15 -7.71 -20.96
N ARG A 71 9.98 -8.07 -22.24
CA ARG A 71 10.22 -7.14 -23.34
C ARG A 71 9.24 -5.98 -23.25
N SER A 72 9.77 -4.77 -23.09
CA SER A 72 8.98 -3.54 -23.01
C SER A 72 8.53 -3.10 -24.40
N HIS A 73 9.48 -2.79 -25.27
CA HIS A 73 9.22 -2.45 -26.67
C HIS A 73 10.48 -2.67 -27.50
N ALA A 74 10.28 -2.98 -28.78
CA ALA A 74 11.33 -2.80 -29.78
C ALA A 74 11.42 -1.32 -30.15
N ASN A 75 12.48 -0.91 -30.85
CA ASN A 75 12.62 0.47 -31.34
C ASN A 75 11.48 0.91 -32.31
N GLN A 76 10.44 0.09 -32.54
CA GLN A 76 9.05 0.53 -32.80
C GLN A 76 8.03 -0.62 -32.65
N LEU A 77 6.77 -0.24 -32.35
CA LEU A 77 5.53 -1.01 -32.15
C LEU A 77 5.49 -1.93 -30.91
N GLY A 78 4.83 -1.42 -29.86
CA GLY A 78 4.74 -2.02 -28.53
C GLY A 78 3.71 -3.14 -28.39
N GLN A 79 3.97 -4.03 -27.44
CA GLN A 79 3.01 -4.97 -26.87
C GLN A 79 3.16 -4.99 -25.36
N ASP A 80 2.03 -5.18 -24.68
CA ASP A 80 1.85 -5.02 -23.25
C ASP A 80 1.93 -6.36 -22.51
N THR A 81 2.90 -6.53 -21.59
CA THR A 81 3.09 -7.72 -20.75
C THR A 81 2.96 -7.42 -19.24
N ARG A 82 2.28 -6.32 -18.88
CA ARG A 82 2.32 -5.67 -17.55
C ARG A 82 1.88 -6.50 -16.32
N SER A 83 0.96 -7.46 -16.46
CA SER A 83 0.33 -8.09 -15.27
C SER A 83 1.23 -9.07 -14.50
N GLU A 84 2.14 -9.78 -15.18
CA GLU A 84 2.99 -10.79 -14.53
C GLU A 84 4.17 -10.14 -13.78
N LEU A 85 4.75 -9.07 -14.35
CA LEU A 85 5.85 -8.29 -13.76
C LEU A 85 5.52 -7.85 -12.33
N LEU A 86 4.37 -7.19 -12.14
CA LEU A 86 4.01 -6.57 -10.86
C LEU A 86 3.78 -7.62 -9.77
N THR A 87 3.19 -8.76 -10.12
CA THR A 87 2.93 -9.85 -9.17
C THR A 87 4.19 -10.52 -8.64
N CYS A 88 5.34 -10.31 -9.28
CA CYS A 88 6.58 -10.95 -8.90
C CYS A 88 7.57 -10.01 -8.20
N LEU A 89 7.21 -8.74 -8.00
CA LEU A 89 8.05 -7.77 -7.30
C LEU A 89 8.00 -8.02 -5.78
N GLU A 90 9.18 -8.14 -5.18
CA GLU A 90 9.34 -8.26 -3.73
C GLU A 90 10.20 -7.12 -3.19
N VAL A 91 10.08 -6.87 -1.88
CA VAL A 91 10.96 -5.94 -1.16
C VAL A 91 12.42 -6.34 -1.35
N GLY A 92 13.27 -5.36 -1.65
CA GLY A 92 14.70 -5.56 -1.89
C GLY A 92 15.06 -6.02 -3.31
N ASN A 93 14.08 -6.42 -4.14
CA ASN A 93 14.32 -6.63 -5.56
C ASN A 93 14.78 -5.34 -6.23
N VAL A 94 15.36 -5.42 -7.42
CA VAL A 94 15.76 -4.26 -8.20
C VAL A 94 15.15 -4.36 -9.59
N ILE A 95 14.58 -3.26 -10.07
CA ILE A 95 14.14 -3.14 -11.46
C ILE A 95 15.33 -2.68 -12.29
N ALA A 96 15.76 -3.50 -13.22
CA ALA A 96 16.80 -3.19 -14.19
C ALA A 96 16.20 -3.03 -15.60
N VAL A 97 16.85 -2.20 -16.41
CA VAL A 97 16.54 -2.06 -17.83
C VAL A 97 17.70 -2.61 -18.63
N ARG A 98 17.39 -3.50 -19.58
CA ARG A 98 18.37 -4.15 -20.45
C ARG A 98 18.16 -3.72 -21.88
N ALA A 99 19.21 -3.23 -22.54
CA ALA A 99 19.21 -2.99 -23.97
C ALA A 99 19.70 -4.25 -24.69
N SER A 100 19.02 -4.66 -25.76
CA SER A 100 19.30 -5.90 -26.47
C SER A 100 19.40 -5.71 -27.99
N ALA A 101 20.23 -6.54 -28.63
CA ALA A 101 20.37 -6.66 -30.08
C ALA A 101 20.54 -8.13 -30.50
N ARG A 102 19.90 -8.58 -31.59
CA ARG A 102 19.93 -10.01 -31.99
C ARG A 102 21.06 -10.38 -32.93
N PHE A 103 21.30 -9.58 -33.98
CA PHE A 103 22.13 -9.94 -35.13
C PHE A 103 23.42 -9.11 -35.21
N GLN A 104 24.43 -9.67 -35.86
CA GLN A 104 25.69 -8.97 -36.11
C GLN A 104 25.44 -7.68 -36.90
N GLY A 105 26.01 -6.57 -36.45
CA GLY A 105 25.82 -5.25 -37.05
C GLY A 105 24.59 -4.47 -36.56
N TRP A 106 23.71 -5.09 -35.74
CA TRP A 106 22.65 -4.36 -35.05
C TRP A 106 23.16 -3.82 -33.72
N THR A 107 22.92 -2.54 -33.48
CA THR A 107 23.33 -1.83 -32.27
C THR A 107 22.16 -1.04 -31.72
N ASN A 108 21.90 -1.16 -30.42
CA ASN A 108 20.93 -0.32 -29.73
C ASN A 108 21.68 0.85 -29.08
N TYR A 109 21.51 2.04 -29.65
CA TYR A 109 22.10 3.27 -29.11
C TYR A 109 21.10 3.91 -28.16
N THR A 110 21.53 4.12 -26.92
CA THR A 110 20.68 4.58 -25.83
C THR A 110 21.19 5.93 -25.33
N GLU A 111 20.39 7.00 -25.44
CA GLU A 111 20.79 8.33 -24.98
C GLU A 111 20.25 8.62 -23.57
N LYS A 112 18.94 8.44 -23.36
CA LYS A 112 18.27 8.72 -22.08
C LYS A 112 17.16 7.73 -21.81
N GLY A 113 17.06 7.25 -20.58
CA GLY A 113 16.02 6.31 -20.18
C GLY A 113 15.61 6.55 -18.75
N TYR A 114 14.32 6.40 -18.49
CA TYR A 114 13.78 6.46 -17.13
C TYR A 114 12.54 5.59 -17.01
N VAL A 115 12.26 5.18 -15.78
CA VAL A 115 11.06 4.40 -15.44
C VAL A 115 10.12 5.30 -14.66
N ILE A 116 8.90 5.46 -15.15
CA ILE A 116 7.79 6.04 -14.40
C ILE A 116 7.04 4.91 -13.73
N ALA A 117 6.78 5.05 -12.44
CA ALA A 117 5.89 4.16 -11.71
C ALA A 117 4.67 4.93 -11.20
N ARG A 118 3.49 4.34 -11.33
CA ARG A 118 2.30 4.80 -10.61
C ARG A 118 2.16 3.94 -9.36
N VAL A 119 2.28 4.61 -8.22
CA VAL A 119 2.18 4.01 -6.90
C VAL A 119 0.89 4.54 -6.27
N LEU A 120 0.03 3.65 -5.77
CA LEU A 120 -1.17 4.06 -5.08
C LEU A 120 -0.84 4.58 -3.67
N SER A 121 -1.74 5.40 -3.14
CA SER A 121 -1.74 5.80 -1.73
C SER A 121 -2.12 4.65 -0.79
N GLU A 122 -2.77 3.61 -1.32
CA GLU A 122 -3.30 2.44 -0.60
C GLU A 122 -2.59 1.15 -1.05
N ASP A 123 -2.45 0.16 -0.17
CA ASP A 123 -1.90 -1.17 -0.53
C ASP A 123 -2.91 -1.95 -1.41
N LEU A 124 -2.40 -2.54 -2.50
CA LEU A 124 -3.22 -3.09 -3.59
C LEU A 124 -3.74 -4.52 -3.43
N PHE A 125 -3.37 -5.19 -2.35
CA PHE A 125 -3.71 -6.60 -2.18
C PHE A 125 -4.92 -6.72 -1.27
N THR A 126 -6.10 -6.86 -1.84
CA THR A 126 -7.26 -7.43 -1.15
C THR A 126 -7.56 -8.80 -1.76
N PRO A 127 -7.19 -9.91 -1.11
CA PRO A 127 -7.83 -11.18 -1.42
C PRO A 127 -9.33 -11.12 -1.09
N GLN A 128 -9.74 -10.31 -0.10
CA GLN A 128 -11.11 -10.30 0.42
C GLN A 128 -11.51 -8.93 1.01
N ASN A 129 -12.66 -8.41 0.59
CA ASN A 129 -13.36 -7.32 1.25
C ASN A 129 -14.32 -7.92 2.28
N TRP A 130 -14.12 -7.62 3.56
CA TRP A 130 -15.04 -8.03 4.62
C TRP A 130 -15.89 -6.83 5.04
N THR A 131 -17.21 -6.97 4.92
CA THR A 131 -18.19 -5.98 5.38
C THR A 131 -18.79 -6.46 6.69
N LEU A 132 -18.52 -5.78 7.81
CA LEU A 132 -18.96 -6.20 9.14
C LEU A 132 -19.98 -5.22 9.73
N THR A 133 -21.27 -5.52 9.53
CA THR A 133 -22.43 -4.87 10.21
C THR A 133 -23.07 -5.70 11.29
N SER A 134 -22.51 -6.85 11.63
CA SER A 134 -23.21 -7.84 12.45
C SER A 134 -22.51 -8.02 13.79
N ASP A 135 -23.29 -8.02 14.87
CA ASP A 135 -22.90 -8.40 16.24
C ASP A 135 -22.30 -9.83 16.32
N LYS A 136 -22.36 -10.58 15.21
CA LYS A 136 -21.64 -11.82 14.99
C LYS A 136 -20.38 -11.55 14.17
N VAL A 137 -19.25 -11.60 14.86
CA VAL A 137 -17.90 -11.76 14.32
C VAL A 137 -17.88 -12.99 13.41
N PRO A 138 -17.63 -12.88 12.09
CA PRO A 138 -17.53 -14.04 11.24
C PRO A 138 -16.22 -14.76 11.54
N LYS A 139 -16.29 -16.09 11.58
CA LYS A 139 -15.09 -16.91 11.75
C LYS A 139 -14.29 -16.85 10.45
N LEU A 140 -12.98 -16.60 10.55
CA LEU A 140 -12.02 -16.85 9.48
C LEU A 140 -12.18 -18.33 9.07
N SER A 141 -12.81 -18.58 7.91
CA SER A 141 -13.21 -19.93 7.47
C SER A 141 -12.24 -20.54 6.46
N GLN A 142 -11.17 -19.82 6.10
CA GLN A 142 -10.11 -20.26 5.20
C GLN A 142 -8.76 -20.03 5.89
N GLU A 143 -7.77 -20.86 5.54
CA GLU A 143 -6.37 -20.62 5.92
C GLU A 143 -5.99 -19.19 5.53
N ILE A 144 -5.49 -18.43 6.50
CA ILE A 144 -5.03 -17.06 6.27
C ILE A 144 -3.80 -17.14 5.38
N GLN A 145 -3.85 -16.45 4.25
CA GLN A 145 -2.74 -16.38 3.30
C GLN A 145 -1.92 -15.11 3.52
N ASP A 146 -0.67 -15.14 3.08
CA ASP A 146 0.18 -13.95 2.99
C ASP A 146 -0.52 -12.86 2.19
N GLY A 147 -0.58 -11.65 2.74
CA GLY A 147 -1.17 -10.53 2.03
C GLY A 147 -1.72 -9.43 2.92
N ALA A 148 -2.36 -8.47 2.27
CA ALA A 148 -3.12 -7.43 2.95
C ALA A 148 -4.60 -7.79 2.98
N TYR A 149 -5.27 -7.43 4.07
CA TYR A 149 -6.67 -7.68 4.35
C TYR A 149 -7.34 -6.35 4.65
N THR A 150 -8.41 -6.05 3.92
CA THR A 150 -9.14 -4.79 4.11
C THR A 150 -10.48 -5.05 4.77
N PHE A 151 -10.66 -4.43 5.93
CA PHE A 151 -11.92 -4.39 6.66
C PHE A 151 -12.57 -3.05 6.41
N ALA A 152 -13.74 -3.06 5.78
CA ALA A 152 -14.42 -1.84 5.37
C ALA A 152 -15.66 -1.58 6.22
N ALA A 153 -15.87 -0.31 6.55
CA ALA A 153 -17.15 0.16 7.06
C ALA A 153 -18.23 -0.03 5.98
N SER A 154 -19.37 -0.56 6.39
CA SER A 154 -20.57 -0.74 5.56
C SER A 154 -21.44 0.50 5.43
N THR A 155 -21.33 1.39 6.41
CA THR A 155 -22.19 2.55 6.62
C THR A 155 -21.35 3.65 7.24
N GLY A 156 -21.68 4.91 6.97
CA GLY A 156 -21.04 6.02 7.66
C GLY A 156 -21.26 6.00 9.18
N CYS A 157 -20.45 6.78 9.90
CA CYS A 157 -20.55 6.98 11.33
C CYS A 157 -20.47 8.47 11.67
N LEU A 158 -21.44 8.95 12.43
CA LEU A 158 -21.47 10.31 12.97
C LEU A 158 -21.28 10.25 14.49
N VAL A 159 -20.34 11.03 14.99
CA VAL A 159 -20.16 11.31 16.41
C VAL A 159 -20.18 12.82 16.60
N GLN A 160 -21.03 13.31 17.49
CA GLN A 160 -21.16 14.73 17.80
C GLN A 160 -20.85 14.96 19.27
N ALA A 161 -20.01 15.94 19.55
CA ALA A 161 -19.68 16.35 20.90
C ALA A 161 -20.62 17.46 21.38
N THR A 162 -21.22 17.25 22.54
CA THR A 162 -22.17 18.19 23.17
C THR A 162 -21.54 19.00 24.30
N ASP A 163 -20.36 18.58 24.77
CA ASP A 163 -19.64 19.21 25.87
C ASP A 163 -18.13 18.87 25.78
N ALA A 164 -17.37 19.18 26.83
CA ALA A 164 -15.93 18.91 26.90
C ALA A 164 -15.57 17.44 27.12
N THR A 165 -16.54 16.54 27.31
CA THR A 165 -16.30 15.11 27.47
C THR A 165 -16.10 14.44 26.11
N LEU A 166 -15.26 13.39 26.09
CA LEU A 166 -15.04 12.60 24.87
C LEU A 166 -16.32 11.86 24.49
N GLN A 167 -16.87 12.19 23.32
CA GLN A 167 -17.90 11.39 22.68
C GLN A 167 -17.23 10.46 21.66
N SER A 168 -17.57 9.18 21.71
CA SER A 168 -16.99 8.20 20.80
C SER A 168 -17.91 7.03 20.50
N LYS A 169 -17.68 6.40 19.35
CA LYS A 169 -18.43 5.23 18.90
C LYS A 169 -17.51 4.24 18.19
N ILE A 170 -17.67 2.95 18.48
CA ILE A 170 -17.04 1.90 17.68
C ILE A 170 -17.73 1.84 16.32
N TRP A 171 -16.95 2.04 15.25
CA TRP A 171 -17.49 2.09 13.91
C TRP A 171 -17.58 0.72 13.27
N PHE A 172 -16.44 0.03 13.20
CA PHE A 172 -16.32 -1.31 12.67
C PHE A 172 -15.12 -2.00 13.31
N THR A 173 -15.07 -3.31 13.16
CA THR A 173 -14.07 -4.18 13.78
C THR A 173 -13.53 -5.17 12.76
N THR A 174 -12.36 -5.74 13.03
CA THR A 174 -11.93 -6.99 12.40
C THR A 174 -12.72 -8.15 12.98
N PRO A 175 -12.67 -9.33 12.34
CA PRO A 175 -12.97 -10.57 13.02
C PRO A 175 -12.10 -10.76 14.27
N ALA A 176 -12.54 -11.65 15.15
CA ALA A 176 -11.71 -12.14 16.25
C ALA A 176 -10.45 -12.79 15.67
N LEU A 177 -9.30 -12.29 16.09
CA LEU A 177 -8.00 -12.73 15.62
C LEU A 177 -7.60 -14.04 16.30
N THR A 178 -6.99 -14.95 15.54
CA THR A 178 -6.40 -16.17 16.10
C THR A 178 -4.97 -15.88 16.56
N SER A 179 -4.37 -16.78 17.35
CA SER A 179 -2.95 -16.67 17.71
C SER A 179 -2.05 -16.58 16.48
N GLU A 180 -2.40 -17.30 15.42
CA GLU A 180 -1.68 -17.30 14.15
C GLU A 180 -1.74 -15.93 13.47
N SER A 181 -2.94 -15.34 13.34
CA SER A 181 -3.10 -13.99 12.76
C SER A 181 -2.33 -12.93 13.54
N ILE A 182 -2.33 -13.03 14.88
CA ILE A 182 -1.63 -12.08 15.76
C ILE A 182 -0.12 -12.16 15.56
N ASN A 183 0.43 -13.38 15.52
CA ASN A 183 1.88 -13.58 15.34
C ASN A 183 2.35 -13.08 13.96
N GLN A 184 1.54 -13.33 12.93
CA GLN A 184 1.83 -12.96 11.55
C GLN A 184 1.51 -11.50 11.20
N LEU A 185 0.93 -10.72 12.13
CA LEU A 185 0.58 -9.33 11.92
C LEU A 185 1.84 -8.49 11.65
N GLU A 186 1.99 -7.97 10.43
CA GLU A 186 3.16 -7.15 10.04
C GLU A 186 2.85 -5.65 10.03
N ALA A 187 1.62 -5.28 9.71
CA ALA A 187 1.25 -3.88 9.60
C ALA A 187 -0.25 -3.62 9.79
N VAL A 188 -0.57 -2.41 10.24
CA VAL A 188 -1.93 -1.88 10.36
C VAL A 188 -1.96 -0.43 9.88
N GLN A 189 -2.91 -0.09 9.00
CA GLN A 189 -3.16 1.29 8.59
C GLN A 189 -4.66 1.51 8.38
N LEU A 190 -5.18 2.62 8.88
CA LEU A 190 -6.56 3.03 8.66
C LEU A 190 -6.61 4.14 7.61
N PHE A 191 -7.57 4.07 6.70
CA PHE A 191 -7.90 5.10 5.73
C PHE A 191 -9.35 5.52 5.94
N THR A 192 -9.64 6.82 5.97
CA THR A 192 -11.01 7.30 6.12
C THR A 192 -11.34 8.45 5.19
N ARG A 193 -12.56 8.43 4.65
CA ARG A 193 -13.17 9.59 4.01
C ARG A 193 -14.12 10.21 5.02
N SER A 194 -13.73 11.35 5.55
CA SER A 194 -14.39 11.94 6.71
C SER A 194 -14.23 13.46 6.71
N ARG A 195 -15.06 14.11 7.52
CA ARG A 195 -15.00 15.54 7.77
C ARG A 195 -15.26 15.87 9.23
N PHE A 196 -14.71 16.99 9.69
CA PHE A 196 -15.22 17.66 10.87
C PHE A 196 -16.39 18.59 10.51
N GLN A 197 -17.00 19.17 11.54
CA GLN A 197 -18.09 20.16 11.48
C GLN A 197 -18.12 20.99 10.18
N ARG A 198 -19.25 20.96 9.47
CA ARG A 198 -19.53 21.91 8.39
C ARG A 198 -20.25 23.11 9.00
N ARG A 199 -19.55 24.24 9.19
CA ARG A 199 -20.19 25.47 9.67
C ARG A 199 -20.84 26.24 8.54
N ASP A 200 -22.01 26.79 8.79
CA ASP A 200 -22.67 27.70 7.87
C ASP A 200 -21.79 28.94 7.64
N GLY A 201 -21.47 29.20 6.37
CA GLY A 201 -20.62 30.32 5.96
C GLY A 201 -19.11 30.06 5.92
N GLU A 202 -18.63 28.90 6.39
CA GLU A 202 -17.23 28.51 6.16
C GLU A 202 -17.03 27.98 4.73
N PRO A 203 -15.87 28.27 4.10
CA PRO A 203 -15.54 27.67 2.81
C PRO A 203 -15.50 26.15 2.93
N VAL A 204 -16.09 25.48 1.95
CA VAL A 204 -16.00 24.03 1.78
C VAL A 204 -14.53 23.66 1.51
N GLY A 205 -13.98 22.73 2.30
CA GLY A 205 -12.59 22.30 2.19
C GLY A 205 -11.59 23.12 3.03
N ALA A 206 -12.07 23.89 4.01
CA ALA A 206 -11.17 24.53 4.97
C ALA A 206 -10.42 23.46 5.78
N SER A 207 -9.08 23.59 5.83
CA SER A 207 -8.23 22.71 6.63
C SER A 207 -7.77 23.40 7.91
N ILE A 208 -7.73 22.66 9.01
CA ILE A 208 -7.15 23.11 10.28
C ILE A 208 -5.78 22.47 10.52
N ALA A 209 -4.99 23.02 11.45
CA ALA A 209 -3.72 22.43 11.82
C ALA A 209 -3.93 21.11 12.61
N PRO A 210 -3.02 20.13 12.52
CA PRO A 210 -3.17 18.83 13.18
C PRO A 210 -3.39 18.85 14.70
N GLY A 211 -2.90 19.88 15.40
CA GLY A 211 -3.09 20.03 16.84
C GLY A 211 -4.40 20.69 17.26
N ASP A 212 -5.15 21.26 16.31
CA ASP A 212 -6.35 22.04 16.57
C ASP A 212 -7.64 21.26 16.30
N SER A 213 -7.51 20.00 15.88
CA SER A 213 -8.65 19.13 15.63
C SER A 213 -9.07 18.40 16.89
N PHE A 214 -10.36 18.50 17.21
CA PHE A 214 -11.00 17.70 18.24
C PHE A 214 -11.94 16.64 17.66
N SER A 215 -11.60 16.15 16.47
CA SER A 215 -12.29 15.10 15.73
C SER A 215 -11.24 14.13 15.19
N TRP A 216 -11.25 12.86 15.59
CA TRP A 216 -10.18 11.92 15.23
C TRP A 216 -10.64 10.46 15.20
N PHE A 217 -9.75 9.58 14.77
CA PHE A 217 -9.94 8.14 14.73
C PHE A 217 -8.87 7.44 15.57
N ASP A 218 -9.32 6.51 16.41
CA ASP A 218 -8.45 5.60 17.14
C ASP A 218 -8.55 4.18 16.57
N ILE A 219 -7.43 3.47 16.61
CA ILE A 219 -7.37 2.01 16.53
C ILE A 219 -7.36 1.50 17.97
N ILE A 220 -8.25 0.57 18.29
CA ILE A 220 -8.36 0.01 19.63
C ILE A 220 -8.39 -1.51 19.60
N ILE A 221 -8.06 -2.14 20.74
CA ILE A 221 -8.26 -3.57 20.94
C ILE A 221 -9.49 -3.80 21.81
N LEU A 222 -10.35 -4.70 21.33
CA LEU A 222 -11.55 -5.15 22.00
C LEU A 222 -11.39 -6.60 22.48
N GLU A 223 -11.51 -6.81 23.79
CA GLU A 223 -11.65 -8.16 24.37
C GLU A 223 -13.08 -8.67 24.18
N LYS A 224 -14.05 -7.76 24.27
CA LYS A 224 -15.47 -7.91 23.92
C LYS A 224 -15.93 -6.65 23.17
N PRO A 225 -17.04 -6.68 22.43
CA PRO A 225 -17.52 -5.54 21.62
C PRO A 225 -17.68 -4.21 22.39
N THR A 226 -17.75 -4.24 23.72
CA THR A 226 -17.91 -3.06 24.60
C THR A 226 -16.71 -2.76 25.50
N ASP A 227 -15.72 -3.66 25.59
CA ASP A 227 -14.58 -3.51 26.51
C ASP A 227 -13.37 -2.95 25.74
N THR A 228 -13.01 -1.69 25.99
CA THR A 228 -11.82 -1.06 25.39
C THR A 228 -10.61 -1.33 26.27
N LEU A 229 -9.60 -2.02 25.73
CA LEU A 229 -8.40 -2.39 26.49
C LEU A 229 -7.26 -1.36 26.30
N LEU A 230 -6.94 -1.03 25.05
CA LEU A 230 -5.87 -0.12 24.67
C LEU A 230 -6.24 0.67 23.41
N VAL A 231 -5.66 1.87 23.27
CA VAL A 231 -6.05 2.89 22.29
C VAL A 231 -4.81 3.50 21.64
N TRP A 232 -4.80 3.58 20.32
CA TRP A 232 -3.77 4.26 19.54
C TRP A 232 -4.41 5.23 18.54
N LEU A 233 -3.94 6.48 18.54
CA LEU A 233 -4.39 7.50 17.59
C LEU A 233 -3.95 7.13 16.18
N SER A 234 -4.92 6.94 15.27
CA SER A 234 -4.62 6.77 13.85
C SER A 234 -4.31 8.12 13.20
N HIS A 235 -5.27 9.04 13.22
CA HIS A 235 -5.15 10.38 12.67
C HIS A 235 -6.35 11.25 13.07
N THR A 236 -6.19 12.56 12.90
CA THR A 236 -7.19 13.59 13.14
C THR A 236 -7.90 13.98 11.85
N ASN A 237 -9.18 14.33 11.93
CA ASN A 237 -9.90 14.97 10.84
C ASN A 237 -9.44 16.41 10.68
N LEU A 238 -8.89 16.73 9.52
CA LEU A 238 -8.33 18.05 9.26
C LEU A 238 -9.16 18.90 8.32
N VAL A 239 -10.25 18.37 7.75
CA VAL A 239 -11.06 19.06 6.74
C VAL A 239 -12.53 19.12 7.13
N ASN A 240 -13.20 20.22 6.80
CA ASN A 240 -14.64 20.43 7.05
C ASN A 240 -15.57 19.88 5.95
N ASP A 241 -15.01 19.24 4.92
CA ASP A 241 -15.73 18.56 3.86
C ASP A 241 -15.02 17.27 3.42
N PHE A 242 -15.69 16.46 2.61
CA PHE A 242 -15.11 15.24 2.08
C PHE A 242 -14.05 15.55 1.01
N GLY A 243 -12.81 15.18 1.29
CA GLY A 243 -11.76 15.15 0.28
C GLY A 243 -12.13 14.25 -0.91
N ALA A 244 -11.43 14.45 -2.04
CA ALA A 244 -11.58 13.58 -3.20
C ALA A 244 -11.18 12.14 -2.87
N ASP A 245 -10.15 11.96 -2.05
CA ASP A 245 -9.56 10.69 -1.65
C ASP A 245 -9.70 10.44 -0.14
N ALA A 246 -9.58 9.18 0.28
CA ALA A 246 -9.51 8.83 1.70
C ALA A 246 -8.20 9.33 2.32
N ALA A 247 -8.30 9.92 3.51
CA ALA A 247 -7.14 10.36 4.28
C ALA A 247 -6.40 9.13 4.85
N PRO A 248 -5.10 8.96 4.58
CA PRO A 248 -4.31 7.90 5.18
C PRO A 248 -3.99 8.26 6.64
N GLY A 249 -4.34 7.37 7.55
CA GLY A 249 -3.89 7.41 8.92
C GLY A 249 -2.45 6.95 9.07
N LYS A 250 -1.93 7.02 10.30
CA LYS A 250 -0.59 6.48 10.64
C LYS A 250 -0.48 5.01 10.25
N LEU A 251 0.65 4.67 9.62
CA LEU A 251 1.05 3.29 9.34
C LEU A 251 1.83 2.75 10.53
N PHE A 252 1.36 1.66 11.13
CA PHE A 252 2.09 0.89 12.13
C PHE A 252 2.64 -0.35 11.44
N ASP A 253 3.94 -0.44 11.20
CA ASP A 253 4.58 -1.53 10.44
C ASP A 253 5.87 -1.98 11.15
N GLU A 254 6.00 -3.28 11.42
CA GLU A 254 7.15 -3.87 12.12
C GLU A 254 8.44 -3.81 11.30
N ASN A 255 8.31 -3.69 9.98
CA ASN A 255 9.40 -3.70 9.01
C ASN A 255 9.80 -2.29 8.56
N LEU A 256 9.40 -1.24 9.29
CA LEU A 256 9.93 0.11 9.08
C LEU A 256 11.41 0.14 9.50
N ILE A 257 12.29 -0.20 8.56
CA ILE A 257 13.74 -0.17 8.73
C ILE A 257 14.23 1.29 8.54
N ASN A 258 14.27 2.00 9.67
CA ASN A 258 15.15 3.11 10.05
C ASN A 258 15.78 4.01 8.96
N GLU A 259 15.36 5.28 8.94
CA GLU A 259 16.30 6.44 9.00
C GLU A 259 15.85 7.55 9.98
N ASP A 260 14.54 7.72 10.28
CA ASP A 260 14.03 8.76 11.19
C ASP A 260 13.39 8.23 12.50
N GLU A 261 13.23 9.12 13.50
CA GLU A 261 12.65 8.80 14.82
C GLU A 261 11.14 8.47 14.78
N GLU A 262 10.40 9.03 13.83
CA GLU A 262 8.95 8.85 13.72
C GLU A 262 8.60 7.43 13.27
N GLN A 263 9.37 6.89 12.31
CA GLN A 263 9.24 5.51 11.83
C GLN A 263 9.61 4.49 12.91
N ARG A 264 10.63 4.76 13.73
CA ARG A 264 10.97 3.91 14.89
C ARG A 264 9.85 3.87 15.91
N HIS A 265 9.24 5.02 16.17
CA HIS A 265 8.11 5.11 17.08
C HIS A 265 6.91 4.31 16.55
N ALA A 266 6.63 4.41 15.25
CA ALA A 266 5.55 3.65 14.60
C ALA A 266 5.76 2.12 14.66
N ALA A 267 6.98 1.63 14.42
CA ALA A 267 7.31 0.21 14.57
C ALA A 267 7.16 -0.26 16.03
N GLY A 268 7.60 0.55 16.99
CA GLY A 268 7.43 0.29 18.42
C GLY A 268 5.95 0.19 18.84
N ILE A 269 5.08 1.02 18.25
CA ILE A 269 3.64 0.97 18.49
C ILE A 269 3.05 -0.36 18.00
N LEU A 270 3.45 -0.86 16.83
CA LEU A 270 2.94 -2.16 16.38
C LEU A 270 3.35 -3.29 17.32
N GLY A 271 4.58 -3.26 17.84
CA GLY A 271 5.01 -4.20 18.88
C GLY A 271 4.13 -4.15 20.13
N GLN A 272 3.68 -2.97 20.55
CA GLN A 272 2.72 -2.80 21.64
C GLN A 272 1.34 -3.35 21.29
N ILE A 273 0.84 -3.10 20.07
CA ILE A 273 -0.43 -3.64 19.57
C ILE A 273 -0.38 -5.17 19.60
N LYS A 274 0.67 -5.79 19.06
CA LYS A 274 0.85 -7.27 19.07
C LYS A 274 0.89 -7.83 20.48
N SER A 275 1.64 -7.19 21.38
CA SER A 275 1.79 -7.63 22.77
C SER A 275 0.48 -7.53 23.58
N ALA A 276 -0.42 -6.63 23.16
CA ALA A 276 -1.71 -6.44 23.78
C ALA A 276 -2.79 -7.39 23.26
N LEU A 277 -2.63 -7.91 22.04
CA LEU A 277 -3.59 -8.81 21.42
C LEU A 277 -3.52 -10.21 22.04
N GLN A 278 -4.69 -10.73 22.40
CA GLN A 278 -4.89 -12.13 22.76
C GLN A 278 -5.79 -12.82 21.73
N PRO A 279 -5.66 -14.16 21.56
CA PRO A 279 -6.55 -14.92 20.70
C PRO A 279 -8.02 -14.68 21.10
N GLY A 280 -8.86 -14.32 20.14
CA GLY A 280 -10.25 -13.94 20.36
C GLY A 280 -10.49 -12.43 20.41
N ASN A 281 -9.45 -11.60 20.57
CA ASN A 281 -9.57 -10.14 20.49
C ASN A 281 -9.87 -9.68 19.06
N ALA A 282 -10.47 -8.51 18.93
CA ALA A 282 -10.65 -7.82 17.65
C ALA A 282 -9.94 -6.46 17.67
N VAL A 283 -9.44 -6.05 16.50
CA VAL A 283 -9.00 -4.67 16.28
C VAL A 283 -10.21 -3.87 15.82
N ALA A 284 -10.44 -2.69 16.40
CA ALA A 284 -11.59 -1.87 16.09
C ALA A 284 -11.19 -0.44 15.76
N VAL A 285 -12.03 0.21 14.94
CA VAL A 285 -11.92 1.62 14.63
C VAL A 285 -12.93 2.38 15.48
N ARG A 286 -12.45 3.33 16.28
CA ARG A 286 -13.29 4.20 17.10
C ARG A 286 -13.28 5.61 16.52
N VAL A 287 -14.47 6.15 16.26
CA VAL A 287 -14.67 7.54 15.85
C VAL A 287 -14.82 8.39 17.09
N CYS A 288 -14.10 9.50 17.16
CA CYS A 288 -14.04 10.37 18.32
C CYS A 288 -14.33 11.82 17.95
N ALA A 289 -15.05 12.52 18.84
CA ALA A 289 -15.17 13.97 18.85
C ALA A 289 -15.19 14.48 20.29
N GLN A 290 -14.63 15.68 20.52
CA GLN A 290 -14.61 16.33 21.83
C GLN A 290 -14.85 17.83 21.69
N PHE A 291 -15.45 18.44 22.71
CA PHE A 291 -15.85 19.85 22.79
C PHE A 291 -17.10 20.18 21.97
N GLU A 292 -17.96 21.00 22.57
CA GLU A 292 -19.22 21.43 21.97
C GLU A 292 -19.00 22.01 20.57
N GLY A 293 -19.84 21.57 19.63
CA GLY A 293 -19.80 22.00 18.23
C GLY A 293 -18.88 21.17 17.34
N TRP A 294 -17.99 20.35 17.89
CA TRP A 294 -17.20 19.42 17.09
C TRP A 294 -17.99 18.16 16.75
N GLU A 295 -17.79 17.69 15.52
CA GLU A 295 -18.29 16.41 15.06
C GLU A 295 -17.23 15.67 14.26
N ASN A 296 -17.42 14.37 14.14
CA ASN A 296 -16.72 13.51 13.23
C ASN A 296 -17.76 12.76 12.40
N TYR A 297 -17.90 13.16 11.13
CA TYR A 297 -18.70 12.41 10.18
C TYR A 297 -17.77 11.65 9.24
N ALA A 298 -17.73 10.34 9.43
CA ALA A 298 -16.97 9.41 8.61
C ALA A 298 -17.91 8.74 7.61
N GLU A 299 -17.71 8.99 6.32
CA GLU A 299 -18.53 8.43 5.24
C GLU A 299 -18.11 7.01 4.90
N SER A 300 -16.80 6.78 4.75
CA SER A 300 -16.23 5.46 4.50
C SER A 300 -14.89 5.28 5.21
N GLY A 301 -14.55 4.04 5.55
CA GLY A 301 -13.35 3.70 6.29
C GLY A 301 -12.85 2.32 5.91
N HIS A 302 -11.53 2.19 5.76
CA HIS A 302 -10.84 0.96 5.38
C HIS A 302 -9.68 0.74 6.36
N LEU A 303 -9.78 -0.30 7.17
CA LEU A 303 -8.66 -0.77 7.99
C LEU A 303 -7.92 -1.85 7.20
N VAL A 304 -6.68 -1.54 6.82
CA VAL A 304 -5.79 -2.46 6.12
C VAL A 304 -4.88 -3.11 7.13
N ILE A 305 -4.88 -4.44 7.17
CA ILE A 305 -4.02 -5.26 8.01
C ILE A 305 -3.17 -6.15 7.12
N ARG A 306 -1.86 -6.18 7.35
CA ARG A 306 -0.95 -7.07 6.64
C ARG A 306 -0.59 -8.28 7.49
N ILE A 307 -0.66 -9.45 6.88
CA ILE A 307 -0.32 -10.73 7.49
C ILE A 307 0.79 -11.41 6.66
N SER A 308 1.84 -11.89 7.33
CA SER A 308 2.97 -12.61 6.74
C SER A 308 2.78 -14.13 6.77
N ASN A 309 3.19 -14.82 5.71
CA ASN A 309 3.44 -16.27 5.76
C ASN A 309 4.87 -16.64 6.14
N LYS A 310 5.71 -15.67 6.52
CA LYS A 310 7.04 -15.99 7.06
C LYS A 310 6.84 -16.61 8.45
N SER A 311 6.81 -17.93 8.46
CA SER A 311 7.07 -18.72 9.66
C SER A 311 8.52 -18.43 10.06
N GLU A 312 8.72 -17.67 11.13
CA GLU A 312 9.95 -17.79 11.91
C GLU A 312 9.92 -19.08 12.72
#